data_AF-A0A9X2TH64-F1
#
_entry.id   AF-A0A9X2TH64-F1
#
_cell.length_a   1.000
_cell.length_b   1.000
_cell.length_c   1.000
_cell.angle_alpha   90.00
_cell.angle_beta   90.00
_cell.angle_gamma   90.00
#
_symmetry.space_group_name_H-M   'P 1'
#
loop_
_entity.id
_entity.type
_entity.pdbx_description
1 polymer ?
#
loop_
_entity_poly.entity_id
_entity_poly.type
_entity_poly.pdbx_seq_one_letter_code
_entity_poly.pdbx_strand_id
1 'polypeptide(L)'
;MGKFSLLLSLSVVGAVTILAFQGNQTSVDTRERQSLRQGKVIARQIARSGYNSVLSEAHKADGPDKEVGQVVSAVDTVQGEYEGGTYKAWLKKISSSAYTAVSVSRFSVADSLVEYRMGGYANNTMKAPTVETPSELSVSFEQSEAGYCSAVYLKRVLPGTKPKNQPDPEMIFPPGHNRNDVPPASYDNVIEPGTKLNFILAVDKYCHHEGDESADFPDDYDHIQRSFNQDVDKLNTMREAPYGMVEETTIGSSDGWRVSFEDQRVFSEAQLWDIKENGYPNSHEPNQSDWSQMGKTYGGNGWRTTPDGLRDLDDYGGVPDFSDQVFKVALTDPNSGST
;
A
#
# COMPACT_ATOMS: atom_id res chain seq x y z
N MET A 1 70.44 -29.14 -44.98
CA MET A 1 69.32 -30.10 -45.09
C MET A 1 69.04 -30.63 -43.71
N GLY A 2 67.91 -30.50 -43.04
CA GLY A 2 66.55 -30.05 -43.32
C GLY A 2 65.68 -30.57 -42.16
N LYS A 3 64.46 -30.03 -42.02
CA LYS A 3 63.36 -30.40 -41.09
C LYS A 3 63.18 -29.44 -39.90
N PHE A 4 61.91 -29.10 -39.63
CA PHE A 4 61.35 -28.26 -38.55
C PHE A 4 61.09 -26.77 -38.83
N SER A 5 60.40 -26.41 -39.91
CA SER A 5 59.78 -25.07 -40.04
C SER A 5 58.44 -25.07 -40.76
N LEU A 6 57.54 -26.01 -40.42
CA LEU A 6 56.19 -26.01 -40.98
C LEU A 6 55.16 -26.53 -39.97
N LEU A 7 55.04 -25.92 -38.79
CA LEU A 7 53.99 -26.29 -37.82
C LEU A 7 53.57 -25.14 -36.88
N LEU A 8 53.71 -23.87 -37.29
CA LEU A 8 53.37 -22.71 -36.44
C LEU A 8 52.51 -21.62 -37.11
N SER A 9 51.98 -21.86 -38.31
CA SER A 9 51.12 -20.90 -39.03
C SER A 9 49.65 -21.31 -39.12
N LEU A 10 49.22 -22.40 -38.49
CA LEU A 10 47.84 -22.88 -38.49
C LEU A 10 47.08 -22.67 -37.16
N SER A 11 47.75 -22.27 -36.10
CA SER A 11 47.16 -22.10 -34.76
C SER A 11 46.71 -20.66 -34.45
N VAL A 12 47.12 -19.65 -35.23
CA VAL A 12 46.76 -18.24 -34.98
C VAL A 12 45.38 -17.89 -35.58
N VAL A 13 44.94 -18.57 -36.65
CA VAL A 13 43.61 -18.36 -37.22
C VAL A 13 42.52 -18.96 -36.33
N GLY A 14 42.78 -20.06 -35.62
CA GLY A 14 41.83 -20.64 -34.66
C GLY A 14 41.57 -19.76 -33.44
N ALA A 15 42.60 -19.14 -32.87
CA ALA A 15 42.46 -18.31 -31.67
C ALA A 15 41.72 -16.99 -31.92
N VAL A 16 41.94 -16.35 -33.08
CA VAL A 16 41.20 -15.12 -33.46
C VAL A 16 39.73 -15.44 -33.78
N THR A 17 39.44 -16.60 -34.35
CA THR A 17 38.06 -17.02 -34.63
C THR A 17 37.29 -17.36 -33.35
N ILE A 18 37.93 -17.99 -32.35
CA ILE A 18 37.31 -18.28 -31.05
C ILE A 18 37.09 -17.00 -30.24
N LEU A 19 38.03 -16.04 -30.24
CA LEU A 19 37.85 -14.76 -29.55
C LEU A 19 36.81 -13.87 -30.24
N ALA A 20 36.70 -13.90 -31.57
CA ALA A 20 35.63 -13.22 -32.29
C ALA A 20 34.27 -13.91 -32.11
N PHE A 21 34.23 -15.24 -31.97
CA PHE A 21 33.02 -16.00 -31.67
C PHE A 21 32.54 -15.81 -30.22
N GLN A 22 33.47 -15.78 -29.26
CA GLN A 22 33.19 -15.43 -27.87
C GLN A 22 32.77 -13.96 -27.76
N GLY A 23 33.47 -13.04 -28.44
CA GLY A 23 33.08 -11.62 -28.51
C GLY A 23 31.72 -11.39 -29.17
N ASN A 24 31.41 -12.14 -30.24
CA ASN A 24 30.08 -12.11 -30.86
C ASN A 24 29.02 -12.69 -29.92
N GLN A 25 29.26 -13.82 -29.26
CA GLN A 25 28.32 -14.38 -28.27
C GLN A 25 28.08 -13.44 -27.09
N THR A 26 29.13 -12.84 -26.53
CA THR A 26 28.98 -11.85 -25.44
C THR A 26 28.29 -10.57 -25.91
N SER A 27 28.56 -10.11 -27.15
CA SER A 27 27.89 -8.92 -27.71
C SER A 27 26.42 -9.18 -28.03
N VAL A 28 26.07 -10.37 -28.50
CA VAL A 28 24.69 -10.80 -28.79
C VAL A 28 23.93 -10.97 -27.48
N ASP A 29 24.49 -11.67 -26.49
CA ASP A 29 23.89 -11.83 -25.15
C ASP A 29 23.73 -10.45 -24.45
N THR A 30 24.69 -9.54 -24.60
CA THR A 30 24.57 -8.17 -24.08
C THR A 30 23.48 -7.37 -24.79
N ARG A 31 23.38 -7.45 -26.12
CA ARG A 31 22.34 -6.78 -26.92
C ARG A 31 20.96 -7.33 -26.62
N GLU A 32 20.83 -8.64 -26.50
CA GLU A 32 19.59 -9.33 -26.15
C GLU A 32 19.13 -8.94 -24.74
N ARG A 33 20.04 -8.95 -23.75
CA ARG A 33 19.73 -8.48 -22.39
C ARG A 33 19.36 -7.00 -22.35
N GLN A 34 20.04 -6.15 -23.11
CA GLN A 34 19.69 -4.72 -23.20
C GLN A 34 18.32 -4.54 -23.85
N SER A 35 18.02 -5.29 -24.91
CA SER A 35 16.74 -5.29 -25.59
C SER A 35 15.61 -5.74 -24.66
N LEU A 36 15.81 -6.82 -23.89
CA LEU A 36 14.85 -7.30 -22.90
C LEU A 36 14.63 -6.28 -21.76
N ARG A 37 15.68 -5.57 -21.32
CA ARG A 37 15.55 -4.48 -20.33
C ARG A 37 14.71 -3.33 -20.88
N GLN A 38 14.96 -2.91 -22.12
CA GLN A 38 14.13 -1.89 -22.79
C GLN A 38 12.69 -2.37 -22.96
N GLY A 39 12.51 -3.64 -23.34
CA GLY A 39 11.20 -4.28 -23.43
C GLY A 39 10.42 -4.28 -22.11
N LYS A 40 11.10 -4.49 -20.98
CA LYS A 40 10.49 -4.39 -19.64
C LYS A 40 10.03 -2.98 -19.31
N VAL A 41 10.79 -1.95 -19.70
CA VAL A 41 10.40 -0.54 -19.51
C VAL A 41 9.14 -0.22 -20.30
N ILE A 42 9.10 -0.63 -21.58
CA ILE A 42 7.94 -0.39 -22.46
C ILE A 42 6.72 -1.18 -21.97
N ALA A 43 6.88 -2.48 -21.65
CA ALA A 43 5.80 -3.29 -21.07
C ALA A 43 5.23 -2.63 -19.80
N ARG A 44 6.09 -2.11 -18.93
CA ARG A 44 5.64 -1.37 -17.75
C ARG A 44 4.83 -0.11 -18.08
N GLN A 45 5.25 0.68 -19.06
CA GLN A 45 4.49 1.87 -19.50
C GLN A 45 3.13 1.48 -20.09
N ILE A 46 3.09 0.40 -20.87
CA ILE A 46 1.85 -0.17 -21.41
C ILE A 46 0.91 -0.61 -20.29
N ALA A 47 1.43 -1.30 -19.27
CA ALA A 47 0.65 -1.69 -18.10
C ALA A 47 0.12 -0.46 -17.35
N ARG A 48 0.93 0.59 -17.19
CA ARG A 48 0.50 1.83 -16.53
C ARG A 48 -0.61 2.54 -17.29
N SER A 49 -0.54 2.53 -18.62
CA SER A 49 -1.64 2.99 -19.48
C SER A 49 -2.92 2.22 -19.23
N GLY A 50 -2.85 0.88 -19.18
CA GLY A 50 -4.01 0.04 -18.89
C GLY A 50 -4.57 0.25 -17.48
N TYR A 51 -3.68 0.37 -16.48
CA TYR A 51 -4.03 0.66 -15.08
C TYR A 51 -4.79 1.99 -14.95
N ASN A 52 -4.25 3.06 -15.53
CA ASN A 52 -4.91 4.36 -15.53
C ASN A 52 -6.23 4.35 -16.32
N SER A 53 -6.30 3.57 -17.41
CA SER A 53 -7.52 3.45 -18.21
C SER A 53 -8.66 2.80 -17.42
N VAL A 54 -8.38 1.68 -16.73
CA VAL A 54 -9.42 1.00 -15.93
C VAL A 54 -9.83 1.84 -14.71
N LEU A 55 -8.90 2.57 -14.09
CA LEU A 55 -9.21 3.54 -13.03
C LEU A 55 -10.10 4.68 -13.52
N SER A 56 -9.82 5.22 -14.71
CA SER A 56 -10.67 6.24 -15.32
C SER A 56 -12.10 5.73 -15.53
N GLU A 57 -12.29 4.50 -15.99
CA GLU A 57 -13.63 3.90 -16.09
C GLU A 57 -14.27 3.68 -14.71
N ALA A 58 -13.48 3.27 -13.72
CA ALA A 58 -13.93 3.15 -12.33
C ALA A 58 -14.46 4.47 -11.78
N HIS A 59 -13.73 5.58 -11.98
CA HIS A 59 -14.17 6.90 -11.54
C HIS A 59 -15.43 7.40 -12.24
N LYS A 60 -15.69 6.98 -13.48
CA LYS A 60 -16.96 7.28 -14.18
C LYS A 60 -18.13 6.46 -13.64
N ALA A 61 -17.87 5.23 -13.22
CA ALA A 61 -18.86 4.32 -12.64
C ALA A 61 -19.12 4.59 -11.15
N ASP A 62 -18.17 5.21 -10.47
CA ASP A 62 -18.22 5.56 -9.05
C ASP A 62 -19.19 6.73 -8.78
N GLY A 63 -19.80 6.71 -7.60
CA GLY A 63 -20.78 7.71 -7.17
C GLY A 63 -21.05 7.59 -5.66
N PRO A 64 -21.58 8.64 -5.02
CA PRO A 64 -21.69 8.72 -3.55
C PRO A 64 -22.51 7.57 -2.93
N ASP A 65 -23.43 6.97 -3.68
CA ASP A 65 -24.30 5.89 -3.21
C ASP A 65 -23.93 4.52 -3.82
N LYS A 66 -22.83 4.43 -4.59
CA LYS A 66 -22.41 3.19 -5.24
C LYS A 66 -21.56 2.36 -4.31
N GLU A 67 -21.95 1.10 -4.15
CA GLU A 67 -21.11 0.13 -3.46
C GLU A 67 -19.97 -0.33 -4.36
N VAL A 68 -18.83 -0.69 -3.77
CA VAL A 68 -17.66 -1.16 -4.53
C VAL A 68 -17.98 -2.34 -5.44
N GLY A 69 -18.82 -3.28 -5.00
CA GLY A 69 -19.25 -4.39 -5.84
C GLY A 69 -19.92 -3.93 -7.14
N GLN A 70 -20.70 -2.85 -7.07
CA GLN A 70 -21.37 -2.28 -8.23
C GLN A 70 -20.40 -1.58 -9.18
N VAL A 71 -19.39 -0.87 -8.65
CA VAL A 71 -18.33 -0.25 -9.45
C VAL A 71 -17.52 -1.32 -10.19
N VAL A 72 -17.08 -2.36 -9.48
CA VAL A 72 -16.33 -3.48 -10.06
C VAL A 72 -17.14 -4.20 -11.13
N SER A 73 -18.44 -4.43 -10.93
CA SER A 73 -19.30 -5.07 -11.93
C SER A 73 -19.65 -4.17 -13.12
N ALA A 74 -19.66 -2.85 -12.94
CA ALA A 74 -19.94 -1.89 -14.01
C ALA A 74 -18.74 -1.70 -14.95
N VAL A 75 -17.52 -1.89 -14.44
CA VAL A 75 -16.28 -1.73 -15.20
C VAL A 75 -15.88 -3.09 -15.76
N ASP A 76 -16.11 -3.29 -17.05
CA ASP A 76 -15.60 -4.47 -17.76
C ASP A 76 -14.07 -4.39 -17.91
N THR A 77 -13.47 -5.49 -18.36
CA THR A 77 -12.07 -5.54 -18.73
C THR A 77 -11.77 -4.52 -19.83
N VAL A 78 -10.92 -3.55 -19.53
CA VAL A 78 -10.40 -2.58 -20.50
C VAL A 78 -9.20 -3.19 -21.22
N GLN A 79 -9.22 -3.17 -22.55
CA GLN A 79 -8.13 -3.64 -23.40
C GLN A 79 -7.72 -2.53 -24.37
N GLY A 80 -6.45 -2.49 -24.75
CA GLY A 80 -5.96 -1.50 -25.69
C GLY A 80 -4.52 -1.74 -26.11
N GLU A 81 -4.04 -0.86 -26.98
CA GLU A 81 -2.69 -0.87 -27.51
C GLU A 81 -1.95 0.41 -27.09
N TYR A 82 -0.68 0.27 -26.75
CA TYR A 82 0.20 1.40 -26.42
C TYR A 82 1.63 1.03 -26.79
N GLU A 83 2.39 1.96 -27.38
CA GLU A 83 3.80 1.77 -27.79
C GLU A 83 4.09 0.45 -28.54
N GLY A 84 3.13 -0.04 -29.34
CA GLY A 84 3.27 -1.27 -30.13
C GLY A 84 3.08 -2.58 -29.35
N GLY A 85 2.68 -2.53 -28.08
CA GLY A 85 2.20 -3.68 -27.32
C GLY A 85 0.73 -3.56 -26.92
N THR A 86 0.25 -4.55 -26.19
CA THR A 86 -1.15 -4.63 -25.75
C THR A 86 -1.25 -4.63 -24.23
N TYR A 87 -2.36 -4.14 -23.68
CA TYR A 87 -2.72 -4.33 -22.28
C TYR A 87 -4.11 -4.91 -22.11
N LYS A 88 -4.30 -5.59 -20.99
CA LYS A 88 -5.58 -6.02 -20.43
C LYS A 88 -5.63 -5.57 -18.98
N ALA A 89 -6.64 -4.78 -18.61
CA ALA A 89 -6.82 -4.25 -17.27
C ALA A 89 -8.24 -4.46 -16.76
N TRP A 90 -8.39 -4.71 -15.46
CA TRP A 90 -9.67 -4.98 -14.81
C TRP A 90 -9.63 -4.57 -13.33
N LEU A 91 -10.81 -4.43 -12.73
CA LEU A 91 -10.94 -4.23 -11.28
C LEU A 91 -11.12 -5.58 -10.58
N LYS A 92 -10.54 -5.71 -9.40
CA LYS A 92 -10.74 -6.85 -8.50
C LYS A 92 -11.25 -6.32 -7.16
N LYS A 93 -12.45 -6.73 -6.75
CA LYS A 93 -12.95 -6.48 -5.39
C LYS A 93 -12.02 -7.16 -4.38
N ILE A 94 -11.55 -6.42 -3.39
CA ILE A 94 -10.71 -6.94 -2.30
C ILE A 94 -11.50 -7.01 -0.99
N SER A 95 -12.45 -6.10 -0.80
CA SER A 95 -13.30 -6.09 0.38
C SER A 95 -14.67 -5.46 0.08
N SER A 96 -15.53 -5.30 1.09
CA SER A 96 -16.85 -4.69 0.91
C SER A 96 -16.77 -3.22 0.49
N SER A 97 -15.72 -2.52 0.94
CA SER A 97 -15.50 -1.09 0.72
C SER A 97 -14.31 -0.77 -0.18
N ALA A 98 -13.62 -1.78 -0.74
CA ALA A 98 -12.41 -1.54 -1.53
C ALA A 98 -12.20 -2.48 -2.72
N TYR A 99 -11.52 -1.96 -3.74
CA TYR A 99 -11.08 -2.70 -4.93
C TYR A 99 -9.63 -2.35 -5.31
N THR A 100 -9.03 -3.19 -6.14
CA THR A 100 -7.71 -2.97 -6.73
C THR A 100 -7.83 -2.98 -8.25
N ALA A 101 -7.07 -2.13 -8.93
CA ALA A 101 -6.90 -2.19 -10.36
C ALA A 101 -5.74 -3.14 -10.68
N VAL A 102 -5.94 -3.99 -11.67
CA VAL A 102 -4.92 -4.90 -12.19
C VAL A 102 -4.73 -4.61 -13.65
N SER A 103 -3.49 -4.48 -14.10
CA SER A 103 -3.16 -4.38 -15.52
C SER A 103 -2.04 -5.36 -15.87
N VAL A 104 -2.23 -6.06 -16.98
CA VAL A 104 -1.22 -6.94 -17.58
C VAL A 104 -0.94 -6.45 -18.98
N SER A 105 0.32 -6.20 -19.28
CA SER A 105 0.80 -5.80 -20.59
C SER A 105 1.61 -6.90 -21.25
N ARG A 106 1.67 -6.85 -22.58
CA ARG A 106 2.45 -7.74 -23.42
C ARG A 106 3.15 -6.95 -24.50
N PHE A 107 4.48 -7.08 -24.57
CA PHE A 107 5.31 -6.42 -25.56
C PHE A 107 6.33 -7.39 -26.14
N SER A 108 6.45 -7.44 -27.47
CA SER A 108 7.34 -8.38 -28.17
C SER A 108 8.67 -7.72 -28.49
N VAL A 109 9.77 -8.37 -28.12
CA VAL A 109 11.14 -7.91 -28.37
C VAL A 109 12.01 -9.07 -28.85
N ALA A 110 12.54 -8.97 -30.07
CA ALA A 110 13.49 -9.95 -30.64
C ALA A 110 13.04 -11.41 -30.39
N ASP A 111 11.83 -11.75 -30.86
CA ASP A 111 11.17 -13.05 -30.73
C ASP A 111 10.78 -13.48 -29.30
N SER A 112 11.04 -12.65 -28.29
CA SER A 112 10.63 -12.87 -26.90
C SER A 112 9.40 -12.03 -26.55
N LEU A 113 8.46 -12.62 -25.80
CA LEU A 113 7.32 -11.91 -25.23
C LEU A 113 7.66 -11.44 -23.81
N VAL A 114 7.65 -10.13 -23.59
CA VAL A 114 7.76 -9.53 -22.26
C VAL A 114 6.36 -9.26 -21.73
N GLU A 115 5.97 -10.00 -20.69
CA GLU A 115 4.74 -9.73 -19.95
C GLU A 115 5.05 -8.92 -18.69
N TYR A 116 4.23 -7.92 -18.40
CA TYR A 116 4.35 -7.13 -17.19
C TYR A 116 3.00 -6.91 -16.53
N ARG A 117 2.88 -7.35 -15.27
CA ARG A 117 1.69 -7.17 -14.45
C ARG A 117 1.94 -6.11 -13.39
N MET A 118 0.99 -5.20 -13.24
CA MET A 118 0.89 -4.31 -12.09
C MET A 118 -0.47 -4.47 -11.42
N GLY A 119 -0.47 -4.42 -10.10
CA GLY A 119 -1.66 -4.24 -9.28
C GLY A 119 -1.53 -2.95 -8.49
N GLY A 120 -2.56 -2.52 -7.76
CA GLY A 120 -2.46 -1.35 -6.89
C GLY A 120 -3.81 -1.02 -6.29
N TYR A 121 -3.85 -0.56 -5.04
CA TYR A 121 -5.10 -0.25 -4.35
C TYR A 121 -5.78 0.91 -5.08
N ALA A 122 -6.96 0.65 -5.62
CA ALA A 122 -7.64 1.53 -6.55
C ALA A 122 -8.90 2.04 -5.87
N ASN A 123 -8.85 3.31 -5.46
CA ASN A 123 -9.90 4.07 -4.79
C ASN A 123 -9.92 3.97 -3.25
N ASN A 124 -9.58 5.10 -2.63
CA ASN A 124 -9.57 5.38 -1.19
C ASN A 124 -10.92 5.93 -0.70
N THR A 125 -12.04 5.45 -1.28
CA THR A 125 -13.39 5.70 -0.76
C THR A 125 -13.77 4.63 0.26
N MET A 126 -12.82 4.19 1.08
CA MET A 126 -13.18 3.34 2.20
C MET A 126 -14.15 4.12 3.07
N LYS A 127 -15.32 3.54 3.31
CA LYS A 127 -16.24 4.06 4.32
C LYS A 127 -15.55 3.91 5.67
N ALA A 128 -15.66 4.93 6.53
CA ALA A 128 -15.19 4.80 7.90
C ALA A 128 -15.77 3.52 8.53
N PRO A 129 -14.98 2.73 9.28
CA PRO A 129 -15.45 1.57 10.01
C PRO A 129 -16.74 1.91 10.75
N THR A 130 -17.82 1.21 10.42
CA THR A 130 -19.15 1.44 10.99
C THR A 130 -19.56 0.19 11.74
N VAL A 131 -19.99 0.39 12.99
CA VAL A 131 -20.48 -0.70 13.83
C VAL A 131 -21.91 -1.04 13.42
N GLU A 132 -22.15 -2.27 12.94
CA GLU A 132 -23.48 -2.70 12.47
C GLU A 132 -24.35 -3.27 13.59
N THR A 133 -23.73 -3.92 14.57
CA THR A 133 -24.38 -4.52 15.74
C THR A 133 -23.65 -4.09 17.01
N PRO A 134 -24.31 -4.06 18.19
CA PRO A 134 -23.62 -3.75 19.43
C PRO A 134 -22.41 -4.66 19.59
N SER A 135 -21.22 -4.06 19.72
CA SER A 135 -19.95 -4.81 19.67
C SER A 135 -18.96 -4.30 20.70
N GLU A 136 -18.17 -5.20 21.28
CA GLU A 136 -16.96 -4.82 22.01
C GLU A 136 -15.80 -4.63 21.04
N LEU A 137 -14.94 -3.66 21.34
CA LEU A 137 -13.77 -3.34 20.52
C LEU A 137 -12.53 -3.99 21.13
N SER A 138 -11.87 -4.84 20.35
CA SER A 138 -10.55 -5.38 20.70
C SER A 138 -9.52 -4.79 19.74
N VAL A 139 -8.41 -4.31 20.29
CA VAL A 139 -7.30 -3.75 19.52
C VAL A 139 -6.00 -4.48 19.89
N SER A 140 -5.27 -4.95 18.90
CA SER A 140 -3.97 -5.60 19.10
C SER A 140 -2.91 -5.01 18.18
N PHE A 141 -1.72 -4.80 18.70
CA PHE A 141 -0.59 -4.42 17.87
C PHE A 141 -0.17 -5.58 16.97
N GLU A 142 0.08 -5.25 15.70
CA GLU A 142 0.71 -6.14 14.74
C GLU A 142 2.19 -5.80 14.63
N GLN A 143 2.52 -4.51 14.57
CA GLN A 143 3.86 -4.00 14.36
C GLN A 143 3.97 -2.55 14.83
N SER A 144 5.15 -2.16 15.28
CA SER A 144 5.50 -0.79 15.63
C SER A 144 6.98 -0.58 15.37
N GLU A 145 7.28 -0.06 14.20
CA GLU A 145 8.64 0.32 13.76
C GLU A 145 8.90 1.82 13.94
N ALA A 146 8.02 2.51 14.66
CA ALA A 146 8.05 3.95 14.86
C ALA A 146 9.39 4.47 15.39
N GLY A 147 9.86 5.53 14.73
CA GLY A 147 10.95 6.36 15.25
C GLY A 147 10.54 7.23 16.44
N TYR A 148 9.24 7.44 16.67
CA TYR A 148 8.70 8.28 17.76
C TYR A 148 7.77 7.52 18.70
N CYS A 149 7.64 8.02 19.93
CA CYS A 149 6.54 7.62 20.79
C CYS A 149 5.23 8.17 20.25
N SER A 150 4.17 7.37 20.28
CA SER A 150 2.87 7.86 19.85
C SER A 150 1.73 7.19 20.56
N ALA A 151 0.77 7.96 21.07
CA ALA A 151 -0.47 7.40 21.60
C ALA A 151 -1.47 7.12 20.46
N VAL A 152 -2.35 6.15 20.68
CA VAL A 152 -3.46 5.85 19.78
C VAL A 152 -4.75 6.25 20.49
N TYR A 153 -5.56 7.07 19.84
CA TYR A 153 -6.88 7.49 20.34
C TYR A 153 -8.01 6.99 19.43
N LEU A 154 -9.13 6.62 20.04
CA LEU A 154 -10.40 6.33 19.38
C LEU A 154 -11.28 7.58 19.38
N LYS A 155 -11.62 8.10 18.21
CA LYS A 155 -12.73 9.05 18.05
C LYS A 155 -13.97 8.32 17.56
N ARG A 156 -14.97 8.22 18.43
CA ARG A 156 -16.31 7.74 18.10
C ARG A 156 -17.13 8.86 17.49
N VAL A 157 -17.74 8.62 16.34
CA VAL A 157 -18.69 9.54 15.72
C VAL A 157 -20.08 8.92 15.77
N LEU A 158 -20.89 9.43 16.69
CA LEU A 158 -22.23 8.93 16.95
C LEU A 158 -23.21 9.46 15.89
N PRO A 159 -24.07 8.59 15.33
CA PRO A 159 -25.05 9.00 14.33
C PRO A 159 -26.05 10.01 14.92
N GLY A 160 -26.44 11.01 14.13
CA GLY A 160 -27.40 12.04 14.55
C GLY A 160 -26.91 13.02 15.62
N THR A 161 -25.66 12.88 16.09
CA THR A 161 -25.10 13.74 17.14
C THR A 161 -24.37 14.94 16.54
N LYS A 162 -24.68 16.14 17.03
CA LYS A 162 -24.05 17.39 16.55
C LYS A 162 -22.55 17.40 16.84
N PRO A 163 -21.70 18.05 16.02
CA PRO A 163 -20.23 18.05 16.19
C PRO A 163 -19.75 18.39 17.60
N LYS A 164 -20.32 19.45 18.21
CA LYS A 164 -19.98 19.90 19.57
C LYS A 164 -20.40 18.95 20.71
N ASN A 165 -21.23 17.96 20.40
CA ASN A 165 -21.74 16.96 21.34
C ASN A 165 -21.14 15.57 21.06
N GLN A 166 -20.24 15.45 20.08
CA GLN A 166 -19.54 14.20 19.82
C GLN A 166 -18.59 13.91 20.99
N PRO A 167 -18.47 12.67 21.46
CA PRO A 167 -17.56 12.32 22.56
C PRO A 167 -16.12 12.66 22.19
N ASP A 168 -15.33 13.13 23.14
CA ASP A 168 -13.92 13.41 22.92
C ASP A 168 -13.14 12.13 22.57
N PRO A 169 -11.99 12.23 21.87
CA PRO A 169 -11.15 11.07 21.62
C PRO A 169 -10.72 10.40 22.93
N GLU A 170 -10.81 9.08 22.96
CA GLU A 170 -10.44 8.25 24.11
C GLU A 170 -9.11 7.57 23.84
N MET A 171 -8.16 7.62 24.79
CA MET A 171 -6.88 6.96 24.63
C MET A 171 -7.07 5.45 24.66
N ILE A 172 -6.62 4.78 23.60
CA ILE A 172 -6.58 3.32 23.46
C ILE A 172 -5.23 2.86 24.00
N PHE A 173 -4.14 3.43 23.47
CA PHE A 173 -2.79 3.09 23.87
C PHE A 173 -2.03 4.32 24.35
N PRO A 174 -1.43 4.29 25.55
CA PRO A 174 -0.59 5.38 26.05
C PRO A 174 0.67 5.51 25.21
N PRO A 175 1.31 6.69 25.13
CA PRO A 175 2.44 6.92 24.23
C PRO A 175 3.55 5.89 24.38
N GLY A 176 4.17 5.51 23.28
CA GLY A 176 5.22 4.49 23.29
C GLY A 176 5.70 4.14 21.88
N HIS A 177 6.85 3.51 21.84
CA HIS A 177 7.53 3.03 20.64
C HIS A 177 7.98 1.56 20.88
N ASN A 178 8.11 0.73 19.86
CA ASN A 178 8.42 -0.71 19.98
C ASN A 178 7.33 -1.58 20.65
N ARG A 179 6.10 -1.52 20.14
CA ARG A 179 4.95 -2.26 20.67
C ARG A 179 4.74 -3.68 20.13
N ASN A 180 5.74 -4.27 19.47
CA ASN A 180 5.61 -5.59 18.83
C ASN A 180 5.21 -6.72 19.80
N ASP A 181 5.50 -6.56 21.10
CA ASP A 181 5.19 -7.53 22.16
C ASP A 181 4.03 -7.11 23.07
N VAL A 182 3.32 -6.01 22.75
CA VAL A 182 2.20 -5.55 23.58
C VAL A 182 1.01 -6.50 23.40
N PRO A 183 0.48 -7.09 24.49
CA PRO A 183 -0.66 -7.99 24.38
C PRO A 183 -1.89 -7.26 23.83
N PRO A 184 -2.82 -7.98 23.18
CA PRO A 184 -4.10 -7.42 22.78
C PRO A 184 -4.80 -6.73 23.95
N ALA A 185 -5.28 -5.51 23.71
CA ALA A 185 -6.11 -4.77 24.63
C ALA A 185 -7.58 -4.90 24.21
N SER A 186 -8.44 -5.27 25.15
CA SER A 186 -9.89 -5.23 24.97
C SER A 186 -10.44 -4.02 25.70
N TYR A 187 -11.41 -3.36 25.09
CA TYR A 187 -12.05 -2.18 25.65
C TYR A 187 -13.48 -2.53 26.01
N ASP A 188 -13.79 -2.46 27.30
CA ASP A 188 -15.05 -2.94 27.90
C ASP A 188 -16.29 -2.08 27.54
N ASN A 189 -16.13 -1.08 26.66
CA ASN A 189 -17.21 -0.23 26.21
C ASN A 189 -17.90 -0.85 24.98
N VAL A 190 -19.14 -1.30 25.15
CA VAL A 190 -20.01 -1.68 24.03
C VAL A 190 -20.21 -0.47 23.11
N ILE A 191 -19.86 -0.64 21.83
CA ILE A 191 -20.06 0.37 20.80
C ILE A 191 -21.43 0.16 20.16
N GLU A 192 -22.23 1.22 20.15
CA GLU A 192 -23.58 1.20 19.62
C GLU A 192 -23.61 1.14 18.07
N PRO A 193 -24.62 0.48 17.48
CA PRO A 193 -24.85 0.46 16.04
C PRO A 193 -24.89 1.85 15.41
N GLY A 194 -24.37 1.94 14.18
CA GLY A 194 -24.24 3.17 13.42
C GLY A 194 -23.10 4.09 13.86
N THR A 195 -22.37 3.75 14.93
CA THR A 195 -21.16 4.49 15.33
C THR A 195 -20.07 4.30 14.29
N LYS A 196 -19.48 5.41 13.85
CA LYS A 196 -18.29 5.39 12.97
C LYS A 196 -17.03 5.56 13.81
N LEU A 197 -16.01 4.77 13.51
CA LEU A 197 -14.74 4.78 14.21
C LEU A 197 -13.69 5.54 13.39
N ASN A 198 -12.95 6.43 14.05
CA ASN A 198 -11.77 7.07 13.50
C ASN A 198 -10.64 6.93 14.50
N PHE A 199 -9.45 6.56 14.02
CA PHE A 199 -8.28 6.38 14.84
C PHE A 199 -7.36 7.58 14.66
N ILE A 200 -6.75 8.02 15.75
CA ILE A 200 -5.85 9.17 15.77
C ILE A 200 -4.53 8.70 16.35
N LEU A 201 -3.46 8.89 15.59
CA LEU A 201 -2.11 8.78 16.10
C LEU A 201 -1.68 10.14 16.64
N ALA A 202 -1.37 10.23 17.93
CA ALA A 202 -0.87 11.43 18.57
C ALA A 202 0.62 11.23 18.86
N VAL A 203 1.47 11.98 18.19
CA VAL A 203 2.92 11.75 18.17
C VAL A 203 3.59 12.62 19.22
N ASP A 204 4.31 11.97 20.12
CA ASP A 204 5.24 12.54 21.09
C ASP A 204 6.66 12.25 20.59
N LYS A 205 7.20 13.19 19.82
CA LYS A 205 8.46 13.05 19.12
C LYS A 205 9.63 12.80 20.08
N TYR A 206 9.51 13.28 21.30
CA TYR A 206 10.57 13.26 22.31
C TYR A 206 10.34 12.24 23.42
N CYS A 207 9.26 11.46 23.35
CA CYS A 207 8.91 10.44 24.34
C CYS A 207 8.80 10.99 25.77
N HIS A 208 8.37 12.24 25.94
CA HIS A 208 8.19 12.84 27.26
C HIS A 208 7.07 12.16 28.07
N HIS A 209 6.07 11.61 27.39
CA HIS A 209 4.87 11.00 27.96
C HIS A 209 4.84 9.49 27.72
N GLU A 210 5.99 8.85 27.49
CA GLU A 210 6.05 7.40 27.28
C GLU A 210 5.43 6.63 28.46
N GLY A 211 4.43 5.80 28.16
CA GLY A 211 3.65 5.03 29.13
C GLY A 211 2.65 5.85 29.95
N ASP A 212 2.50 7.16 29.69
CA ASP A 212 1.60 8.03 30.46
C ASP A 212 0.16 7.95 29.93
N GLU A 213 -0.72 7.31 30.70
CA GLU A 213 -2.16 7.23 30.42
C GLU A 213 -2.91 8.55 30.69
N SER A 214 -2.25 9.53 31.30
CA SER A 214 -2.84 10.82 31.68
C SER A 214 -2.47 12.00 30.78
N ALA A 215 -1.72 11.76 29.69
CA ALA A 215 -1.34 12.79 28.73
C ALA A 215 -2.56 13.48 28.10
N ASP A 216 -2.55 14.81 28.11
CA ASP A 216 -3.63 15.68 27.67
C ASP A 216 -3.67 15.79 26.13
N PHE A 217 -4.75 15.28 25.53
CA PHE A 217 -4.98 15.39 24.10
C PHE A 217 -5.68 16.71 23.72
N PRO A 218 -5.24 17.45 22.69
CA PRO A 218 -4.07 17.18 21.83
C PRO A 218 -2.78 17.90 22.29
N ASP A 219 -2.83 18.61 23.41
CA ASP A 219 -1.84 19.65 23.78
C ASP A 219 -0.45 19.09 24.13
N ASP A 220 -0.38 17.85 24.64
CA ASP A 220 0.88 17.20 25.04
C ASP A 220 1.65 16.55 23.86
N TYR A 221 1.12 16.66 22.64
CA TYR A 221 1.66 16.00 21.45
C TYR A 221 2.18 17.00 20.42
N ASP A 222 3.32 16.67 19.79
CA ASP A 222 3.92 17.50 18.73
C ASP A 222 3.00 17.62 17.51
N HIS A 223 2.33 16.52 17.15
CA HIS A 223 1.34 16.51 16.08
C HIS A 223 0.41 15.30 16.14
N ILE A 224 -0.66 15.37 15.35
CA ILE A 224 -1.62 14.28 15.18
C ILE A 224 -1.73 13.84 13.73
N GLN A 225 -2.01 12.55 13.53
CA GLN A 225 -2.39 11.93 12.26
C GLN A 225 -3.73 11.22 12.45
N ARG A 226 -4.55 11.16 11.39
CA ARG A 226 -5.89 10.54 11.45
C ARG A 226 -5.96 9.40 10.46
N SER A 227 -6.73 8.36 10.76
CA SER A 227 -7.01 7.32 9.78
C SER A 227 -8.00 7.80 8.72
N PHE A 228 -8.92 8.71 9.07
CA PHE A 228 -9.85 9.36 8.15
C PHE A 228 -9.92 10.88 8.30
N ASN A 229 -10.02 11.58 7.16
CA ASN A 229 -10.32 13.00 7.12
C ASN A 229 -11.81 13.23 7.43
N GLN A 230 -12.08 13.98 8.51
CA GLN A 230 -13.44 14.22 8.98
C GLN A 230 -13.99 15.52 8.38
N ASP A 231 -14.92 15.40 7.43
CA ASP A 231 -15.91 16.45 7.16
C ASP A 231 -17.19 16.04 7.90
N VAL A 232 -17.44 16.69 9.05
CA VAL A 232 -18.57 16.37 9.96
C VAL A 232 -19.93 16.46 9.27
N ASP A 233 -20.03 17.21 8.17
CA ASP A 233 -21.27 17.38 7.42
C ASP A 233 -21.43 16.34 6.29
N LYS A 234 -20.39 15.54 6.02
CA LYS A 234 -20.37 14.50 4.98
C LYS A 234 -19.73 13.21 5.50
N LEU A 235 -20.25 12.69 6.62
CA LEU A 235 -19.73 11.48 7.24
C LEU A 235 -19.79 10.23 6.33
N ASN A 236 -20.61 10.23 5.29
CA ASN A 236 -20.67 9.14 4.29
C ASN A 236 -19.53 9.24 3.25
N THR A 237 -18.75 10.31 3.30
CA THR A 237 -17.60 10.56 2.44
C THR A 237 -16.31 10.69 3.23
N MET A 238 -16.25 10.14 4.47
CA MET A 238 -14.98 10.03 5.20
C MET A 238 -14.03 9.23 4.31
N ARG A 239 -12.95 9.88 3.88
CA ARG A 239 -11.89 9.27 3.09
C ARG A 239 -10.73 8.99 4.01
N GLU A 240 -10.00 7.93 3.71
CA GLU A 240 -8.70 7.66 4.34
C GLU A 240 -7.87 8.96 4.33
N ALA A 241 -7.18 9.26 5.43
CA ALA A 241 -6.31 10.45 5.47
C ALA A 241 -4.92 10.11 4.90
N PRO A 242 -4.09 11.10 4.53
CA PRO A 242 -2.80 10.82 3.90
C PRO A 242 -1.88 9.92 4.73
N TYR A 243 -1.78 10.15 6.04
CA TYR A 243 -0.84 9.46 6.94
C TYR A 243 -1.38 8.19 7.58
N GLY A 244 -2.68 7.92 7.49
CA GLY A 244 -3.26 6.69 8.01
C GLY A 244 -3.68 5.78 6.87
N MET A 245 -3.57 4.48 7.04
CA MET A 245 -3.98 3.48 6.09
C MET A 245 -4.91 2.51 6.81
N VAL A 246 -6.04 2.18 6.19
CA VAL A 246 -6.99 1.22 6.76
C VAL A 246 -7.25 0.11 5.75
N GLU A 247 -7.42 -1.11 6.23
CA GLU A 247 -7.75 -2.26 5.39
C GLU A 247 -8.76 -3.16 6.11
N GLU A 248 -9.86 -3.51 5.43
CA GLU A 248 -10.77 -4.54 5.92
C GLU A 248 -10.07 -5.91 5.92
N THR A 249 -10.20 -6.64 7.02
CA THR A 249 -9.59 -7.96 7.21
C THR A 249 -10.48 -8.84 8.09
N THR A 250 -10.10 -10.10 8.26
CA THR A 250 -10.69 -11.00 9.25
C THR A 250 -9.69 -11.22 10.39
N ILE A 251 -10.15 -11.15 11.63
CA ILE A 251 -9.37 -11.40 12.85
C ILE A 251 -10.01 -12.58 13.57
N GLY A 252 -9.36 -13.74 13.49
CA GLY A 252 -9.98 -15.00 13.92
C GLY A 252 -11.22 -15.31 13.08
N SER A 253 -12.40 -15.26 13.70
CA SER A 253 -13.70 -15.46 13.04
C SER A 253 -14.50 -14.16 12.87
N SER A 254 -13.96 -13.02 13.28
CA SER A 254 -14.66 -11.73 13.22
C SER A 254 -14.14 -10.87 12.08
N ASP A 255 -15.05 -10.15 11.43
CA ASP A 255 -14.66 -9.04 10.56
C ASP A 255 -14.00 -7.94 11.38
N GLY A 256 -13.02 -7.28 10.77
CA GLY A 256 -12.26 -6.22 11.43
C GLY A 256 -11.47 -5.38 10.45
N TRP A 257 -10.56 -4.59 10.99
CA TRP A 257 -9.70 -3.71 10.23
C TRP A 257 -8.26 -3.82 10.69
N ARG A 258 -7.32 -3.68 9.76
CA ARG A 258 -5.95 -3.28 10.07
C ARG A 258 -5.84 -1.78 9.85
N VAL A 259 -5.29 -1.09 10.84
CA VAL A 259 -5.02 0.34 10.80
C VAL A 259 -3.52 0.53 10.94
N SER A 260 -2.94 1.25 9.99
CA SER A 260 -1.52 1.56 9.93
C SER A 260 -1.30 3.07 9.83
N PHE A 261 -0.17 3.55 10.33
CA PHE A 261 0.18 4.96 10.28
C PHE A 261 1.63 5.16 9.86
N GLU A 262 1.84 6.28 9.18
CA GLU A 262 3.11 6.99 9.08
C GLU A 262 3.13 8.10 10.15
N ASP A 263 4.12 8.08 11.03
CA ASP A 263 4.26 9.01 12.14
C ASP A 263 5.02 10.29 11.74
N GLN A 264 5.88 10.25 10.71
CA GLN A 264 6.76 11.36 10.37
C GLN A 264 6.12 12.31 9.36
N ARG A 265 6.20 13.62 9.64
CA ARG A 265 5.78 14.68 8.70
C ARG A 265 6.86 15.08 7.69
N VAL A 266 7.79 14.17 7.37
CA VAL A 266 8.86 14.41 6.39
C VAL A 266 8.41 14.19 4.95
N PHE A 267 7.29 13.49 4.76
CA PHE A 267 6.70 13.20 3.45
C PHE A 267 5.53 14.14 3.13
N SER A 268 5.44 14.54 1.86
CA SER A 268 4.28 15.26 1.33
C SER A 268 3.08 14.33 1.13
N GLU A 269 1.87 14.87 1.15
CA GLU A 269 0.65 14.09 0.86
C GLU A 269 0.71 13.39 -0.51
N ALA A 270 1.33 14.01 -1.52
CA ALA A 270 1.49 13.41 -2.83
C ALA A 270 2.36 12.13 -2.79
N GLN A 271 3.39 12.11 -1.93
CA GLN A 271 4.23 10.94 -1.73
C GLN A 271 3.46 9.81 -1.02
N LEU A 272 2.69 10.16 0.02
CA LEU A 272 1.85 9.23 0.77
C LEU A 272 0.79 8.57 -0.13
N TRP A 273 0.10 9.38 -0.93
CA TRP A 273 -0.92 8.88 -1.85
C TRP A 273 -0.33 8.03 -2.98
N ASP A 274 0.81 8.41 -3.54
CA ASP A 274 1.46 7.62 -4.59
C ASP A 274 1.86 6.22 -4.11
N ILE A 275 2.42 6.08 -2.90
CA ILE A 275 2.73 4.75 -2.34
C ILE A 275 1.45 3.94 -2.10
N LYS A 276 0.40 4.54 -1.54
CA LYS A 276 -0.88 3.85 -1.34
C LYS A 276 -1.46 3.30 -2.64
N GLU A 277 -1.41 4.09 -3.71
CA GLU A 277 -1.96 3.71 -5.02
C GLU A 277 -1.04 2.71 -5.76
N ASN A 278 0.26 3.00 -5.80
CA ASN A 278 1.20 2.33 -6.70
C ASN A 278 2.09 1.28 -6.01
N GLY A 279 2.15 1.25 -4.68
CA GLY A 279 3.07 0.41 -3.90
C GLY A 279 4.55 0.80 -4.07
N TYR A 280 5.44 -0.08 -3.62
CA TYR A 280 6.89 0.14 -3.69
C TYR A 280 7.50 -0.29 -5.03
N PRO A 281 8.61 0.32 -5.45
CA PRO A 281 9.39 -0.16 -6.59
C PRO A 281 10.01 -1.53 -6.30
N ASN A 282 10.18 -2.36 -7.34
CA ASN A 282 10.70 -3.74 -7.21
C ASN A 282 12.22 -3.83 -6.93
N SER A 283 12.97 -2.73 -6.85
CA SER A 283 14.44 -2.76 -6.88
C SER A 283 15.09 -1.86 -5.84
N HIS A 284 15.86 -2.47 -4.92
CA HIS A 284 16.60 -1.86 -3.81
C HIS A 284 15.73 -1.01 -2.88
N GLU A 285 16.18 -0.83 -1.65
CA GLU A 285 15.51 0.03 -0.66
C GLU A 285 15.14 1.37 -1.32
N PRO A 286 13.84 1.64 -1.53
CA PRO A 286 13.39 2.88 -2.13
C PRO A 286 13.90 4.04 -1.30
N ASN A 287 14.41 5.09 -1.96
CA ASN A 287 14.95 6.25 -1.28
C ASN A 287 14.18 7.52 -1.66
N GLN A 288 14.31 8.55 -0.83
CA GLN A 288 13.59 9.82 -1.03
C GLN A 288 13.88 10.50 -2.37
N SER A 289 15.08 10.27 -2.95
CA SER A 289 15.47 10.90 -4.23
C SER A 289 14.73 10.31 -5.42
N ASP A 290 14.24 9.07 -5.32
CA ASP A 290 13.51 8.35 -6.37
C ASP A 290 12.23 9.11 -6.78
N TRP A 291 11.53 9.71 -5.80
CA TRP A 291 10.34 10.52 -6.02
C TRP A 291 10.55 11.60 -7.09
N SER A 292 11.64 12.37 -6.95
CA SER A 292 11.94 13.48 -7.84
C SER A 292 12.46 13.00 -9.20
N GLN A 293 13.29 11.97 -9.20
CA GLN A 293 13.95 11.44 -10.40
C GLN A 293 12.97 10.72 -11.34
N MET A 294 11.91 10.14 -10.79
CA MET A 294 10.90 9.41 -11.56
C MET A 294 9.68 10.27 -11.91
N GLY A 295 9.75 11.60 -11.75
CA GLY A 295 8.69 12.50 -12.17
C GLY A 295 7.51 12.59 -11.20
N LYS A 296 7.80 12.62 -9.88
CA LYS A 296 6.82 12.68 -8.78
C LYS A 296 5.98 11.41 -8.65
N THR A 297 6.68 10.28 -8.62
CA THR A 297 6.14 8.95 -8.31
C THR A 297 7.30 8.10 -7.81
N TYR A 298 7.09 7.18 -6.88
CA TYR A 298 8.11 6.20 -6.48
C TYR A 298 8.25 5.07 -7.50
N GLY A 299 7.41 5.07 -8.54
CA GLY A 299 7.46 4.02 -9.55
C GLY A 299 7.16 2.66 -8.91
N GLY A 300 6.11 2.59 -8.11
CA GLY A 300 5.58 1.33 -7.63
C GLY A 300 5.09 0.42 -8.77
N ASN A 301 5.04 -0.87 -8.47
CA ASN A 301 4.55 -1.92 -9.39
C ASN A 301 3.33 -2.65 -8.83
N GLY A 302 2.70 -2.05 -7.84
CA GLY A 302 1.74 -2.63 -6.94
C GLY A 302 2.35 -3.02 -5.61
N TRP A 303 1.45 -3.30 -4.68
CA TRP A 303 1.79 -3.80 -3.37
C TRP A 303 2.13 -5.30 -3.42
N ARG A 304 3.18 -5.67 -2.70
CA ARG A 304 3.28 -7.03 -2.18
C ARG A 304 2.14 -7.24 -1.18
N THR A 305 1.68 -8.47 -1.05
CA THR A 305 0.59 -8.79 -0.15
C THR A 305 0.99 -9.89 0.82
N THR A 306 0.54 -9.76 2.06
CA THR A 306 0.60 -10.82 3.06
C THR A 306 -0.25 -12.02 2.63
N PRO A 307 -0.14 -13.19 3.29
CA PRO A 307 -0.99 -14.35 3.02
C PRO A 307 -2.50 -14.05 3.16
N ASP A 308 -2.84 -13.10 4.03
CA ASP A 308 -4.22 -12.64 4.26
C ASP A 308 -4.71 -11.66 3.19
N GLY A 309 -3.85 -11.32 2.21
CA GLY A 309 -4.18 -10.43 1.10
C GLY A 309 -4.10 -8.93 1.44
N LEU A 310 -3.57 -8.57 2.60
CA LEU A 310 -3.30 -7.18 3.01
C LEU A 310 -1.98 -6.69 2.42
N ARG A 311 -1.78 -5.36 2.37
CA ARG A 311 -0.51 -4.77 1.93
C ARG A 311 0.67 -5.22 2.80
N ASP A 312 1.81 -5.53 2.19
CA ASP A 312 3.03 -5.84 2.93
C ASP A 312 3.66 -4.54 3.43
N LEU A 313 3.78 -4.36 4.75
CA LEU A 313 4.32 -3.14 5.38
C LEU A 313 5.70 -3.46 5.95
N ASP A 314 6.74 -2.85 5.39
CA ASP A 314 8.14 -2.99 5.85
C ASP A 314 8.70 -1.59 6.11
N ASP A 315 9.54 -1.41 7.13
CA ASP A 315 10.35 -0.19 7.29
C ASP A 315 11.33 -0.04 6.13
N TYR A 316 11.14 1.03 5.36
CA TYR A 316 12.01 1.42 4.26
C TYR A 316 12.86 2.65 4.58
N GLY A 317 12.56 3.37 5.68
CA GLY A 317 13.23 4.57 6.21
C GLY A 317 13.21 5.83 5.32
N GLY A 318 13.41 5.70 4.01
CA GLY A 318 13.56 6.80 3.06
C GLY A 318 12.29 7.17 2.29
N VAL A 319 11.22 6.40 2.45
CA VAL A 319 9.92 6.57 1.79
C VAL A 319 8.80 6.26 2.77
N PRO A 320 7.57 6.74 2.53
CA PRO A 320 6.47 6.40 3.41
C PRO A 320 6.24 4.90 3.43
N ASP A 321 6.22 4.29 4.61
CA ASP A 321 6.09 2.84 4.77
C ASP A 321 4.78 2.40 5.44
N PHE A 322 4.21 3.27 6.27
CA PHE A 322 3.05 2.99 7.12
C PHE A 322 3.29 1.83 8.11
N SER A 323 4.54 1.50 8.45
CA SER A 323 4.86 0.45 9.43
C SER A 323 5.13 0.99 10.84
N ASP A 324 5.15 2.31 11.02
CA ASP A 324 5.44 2.96 12.31
C ASP A 324 4.52 2.48 13.44
N GLN A 325 3.21 2.42 13.16
CA GLN A 325 2.20 1.94 14.09
C GLN A 325 1.12 1.17 13.34
N VAL A 326 1.11 -0.15 13.50
CA VAL A 326 0.16 -1.06 12.85
C VAL A 326 -0.58 -1.86 13.92
N PHE A 327 -1.91 -1.77 13.89
CA PHE A 327 -2.76 -2.51 14.81
C PHE A 327 -4.01 -3.05 14.11
N LYS A 328 -4.51 -4.16 14.66
CA LYS A 328 -5.74 -4.82 14.24
C LYS A 328 -6.87 -4.43 15.18
N VAL A 329 -8.04 -4.17 14.62
CA VAL A 329 -9.26 -3.79 15.31
C VAL A 329 -10.32 -4.85 15.00
N ALA A 330 -10.72 -5.61 16.00
CA ALA A 330 -11.81 -6.56 15.91
C ALA A 330 -13.06 -6.01 16.61
N LEU A 331 -14.22 -6.27 16.01
CA LEU A 331 -15.51 -6.12 16.67
C LEU A 331 -16.03 -7.50 17.04
N THR A 332 -16.33 -7.70 18.31
CA THR A 332 -16.87 -8.97 18.81
C THR A 332 -18.26 -8.76 19.37
N ASP A 333 -19.15 -9.72 19.11
CA ASP A 333 -20.47 -9.73 19.75
C ASP A 333 -20.27 -9.95 21.26
N PRO A 334 -20.72 -9.02 22.13
CA PRO A 334 -20.58 -9.14 23.58
C PRO A 334 -21.28 -10.39 24.14
N ASN A 335 -22.21 -10.99 23.40
CA ASN A 335 -22.96 -12.18 23.81
C ASN A 335 -22.35 -13.50 23.32
N SER A 336 -21.28 -13.45 22.52
CA SER A 336 -20.69 -14.65 21.88
C SER A 336 -20.11 -15.68 22.85
N GLY A 337 -19.86 -15.30 24.11
CA GLY A 337 -19.38 -16.19 25.18
C GLY A 337 -20.46 -16.72 26.14
N SER A 338 -21.73 -16.37 25.94
CA SER A 338 -22.85 -16.80 26.80
C SER A 338 -23.61 -17.98 26.17
N THR A 339 -23.01 -19.17 26.16
CA THR A 339 -23.71 -20.43 25.82
C THR A 339 -23.57 -21.46 26.92
#